data_AF-D2V823-F1
#
_entry.id   AF-D2V823-F1
#
_cell.length_a   1.000
_cell.length_b   1.000
_cell.length_c   1.000
_cell.angle_alpha   90.00
_cell.angle_beta   90.00
_cell.angle_gamma   90.00
#
_symmetry.space_group_name_H-M   'P 1'
#
loop_
_entity.id
_entity.type
_entity.pdbx_description
1 polymer ?
#
loop_
_entity_poly.entity_id
_entity_poly.type
_entity_poly.pdbx_seq_one_letter_code
_entity_poly.pdbx_strand_id
1 'polypeptide(L)'
;MSSPNSSQPSITNNTSQSSASSEQTSLSSMFIFDSIRRNDFEQVKLFIQQNPSLLLVCDENNNLPVHIACKCSHEKIALFLLDRISTQSSTQQLIEIIQKENNEKQSPITLANPKLRGMIKASIEISKMKKLLMEKYENKKQLVPTTIN
;
A
#
# COMPACT_ATOMS: atom_id res chain seq x y z
N MET A 1 -6.72 69.89 -22.29
CA MET A 1 -5.83 68.99 -23.05
C MET A 1 -5.38 67.89 -22.10
N SER A 2 -5.67 66.65 -22.47
CA SER A 2 -4.99 65.41 -22.09
C SER A 2 -4.76 65.07 -20.60
N SER A 3 -5.58 64.14 -20.09
CA SER A 3 -5.12 63.06 -19.19
C SER A 3 -4.11 62.14 -19.92
N PRO A 4 -3.55 61.04 -19.35
CA PRO A 4 -3.63 60.48 -17.99
C PRO A 4 -2.25 59.94 -17.49
N ASN A 5 -2.27 59.12 -16.43
CA ASN A 5 -1.51 57.86 -16.27
C ASN A 5 -0.69 57.78 -14.97
N SER A 6 -1.37 57.43 -13.87
CA SER A 6 -0.75 56.94 -12.64
C SER A 6 -0.41 55.46 -12.80
N SER A 7 0.87 55.17 -12.99
CA SER A 7 1.46 53.83 -13.08
C SER A 7 1.15 52.98 -11.84
N GLN A 8 0.47 51.86 -12.04
CA GLN A 8 0.55 50.72 -11.12
C GLN A 8 1.89 49.98 -11.33
N PRO A 9 2.53 49.47 -10.27
CA PRO A 9 3.62 48.52 -10.42
C PRO A 9 3.05 47.13 -10.72
N SER A 10 3.25 46.70 -11.96
CA SER A 10 3.20 45.30 -12.35
C SER A 10 4.33 44.56 -11.64
N ILE A 11 4.01 43.78 -10.59
CA ILE A 11 4.89 42.70 -10.15
C ILE A 11 4.42 41.43 -10.83
N THR A 12 5.30 40.98 -11.70
CA THR A 12 5.17 39.91 -12.68
C THR A 12 5.02 38.53 -12.04
N ASN A 13 4.25 37.71 -12.77
CA ASN A 13 4.06 36.28 -12.62
C ASN A 13 5.32 35.43 -12.38
N ASN A 14 4.99 34.23 -11.89
CA ASN A 14 5.68 32.95 -12.07
C ASN A 14 6.84 32.61 -11.15
N THR A 15 6.64 31.51 -10.41
CA THR A 15 7.47 30.28 -10.44
C THR A 15 7.50 29.69 -9.03
N SER A 16 6.69 28.66 -8.78
CA SER A 16 6.98 27.51 -7.90
C SER A 16 5.72 26.63 -7.73
N GLN A 17 5.13 26.19 -8.83
CA GLN A 17 4.28 25.00 -8.84
C GLN A 17 5.10 23.87 -9.45
N SER A 18 5.95 23.19 -8.66
CA SER A 18 6.58 21.91 -9.04
C SER A 18 7.27 21.15 -7.90
N SER A 19 7.46 21.72 -6.70
CA SER A 19 8.20 21.06 -5.59
C SER A 19 7.32 20.38 -4.52
N ALA A 20 6.02 20.67 -4.46
CA ALA A 20 5.18 20.23 -3.33
C ALA A 20 4.89 18.71 -3.31
N SER A 21 4.90 18.04 -4.46
CA SER A 21 4.48 16.63 -4.58
C SER A 21 5.55 15.61 -4.17
N SER A 22 6.83 15.92 -4.36
CA SER A 22 7.94 15.01 -4.01
C SER A 22 8.24 14.98 -2.51
N GLU A 23 8.16 16.12 -1.82
CA GLU A 23 8.49 16.22 -0.39
C GLU A 23 7.41 15.62 0.52
N GLN A 24 6.13 15.82 0.19
CA GLN A 24 5.01 15.24 0.96
C GLN A 24 5.00 13.71 0.91
N THR A 25 5.38 13.12 -0.23
CA THR A 25 5.46 11.66 -0.38
C THR A 25 6.59 11.08 0.50
N SER A 26 7.72 11.79 0.60
CA SER A 26 8.87 11.40 1.44
C SER A 26 8.58 11.50 2.94
N LEU A 27 7.88 12.55 3.38
CA LEU A 27 7.46 12.66 4.78
C LEU A 27 6.41 11.60 5.15
N SER A 28 5.43 11.38 4.26
CA SER A 28 4.40 10.37 4.49
C SER A 28 4.96 8.95 4.56
N SER A 29 5.99 8.62 3.78
CA SER A 29 6.66 7.32 3.86
C SER A 29 7.42 7.17 5.18
N MET A 30 8.12 8.20 5.64
CA MET A 30 8.77 8.21 6.95
C MET A 30 7.76 7.98 8.09
N PHE A 31 6.62 8.67 8.08
CA PHE A 31 5.62 8.56 9.14
C PHE A 31 4.95 7.19 9.22
N ILE A 32 4.67 6.53 8.09
CA ILE A 32 4.08 5.18 8.16
C ILE A 32 5.05 4.17 8.77
N PHE A 33 6.33 4.22 8.43
CA PHE A 33 7.32 3.31 9.03
C PHE A 33 7.48 3.54 10.53
N ASP A 34 7.49 4.79 10.97
CA ASP A 34 7.56 5.13 12.40
C ASP A 34 6.33 4.62 13.18
N SER A 35 5.11 4.85 12.67
CA SER A 35 3.88 4.33 13.27
C SER A 35 3.87 2.80 13.37
N ILE A 36 4.41 2.10 12.36
CA ILE A 36 4.56 0.63 12.41
C ILE A 36 5.52 0.23 13.51
N ARG A 37 6.69 0.86 13.62
CA ARG A 37 7.68 0.55 14.68
C ARG A 37 7.14 0.80 16.08
N ARG A 38 6.25 1.78 16.25
CA ARG A 38 5.55 2.08 17.51
C ARG A 38 4.32 1.22 17.79
N ASN A 39 3.98 0.28 16.89
CA ASN A 39 2.76 -0.53 16.95
C ASN A 39 1.45 0.28 16.95
N ASP A 40 1.47 1.47 16.33
CA ASP A 40 0.31 2.35 16.29
C ASP A 40 -0.64 1.94 15.15
N PHE A 41 -1.45 0.92 15.43
CA PHE A 41 -2.34 0.32 14.45
C PHE A 41 -3.36 1.32 13.88
N GLU A 42 -3.93 2.21 14.70
CA GLU A 42 -4.94 3.15 14.23
C GLU A 42 -4.33 4.21 13.31
N GLN A 43 -3.13 4.70 13.63
CA GLN A 43 -2.42 5.62 12.73
C GLN A 43 -2.02 4.95 11.42
N VAL A 44 -1.53 3.70 11.46
CA VAL A 44 -1.23 2.93 10.24
C VAL A 44 -2.48 2.74 9.40
N LYS A 45 -3.61 2.38 10.02
CA LYS A 45 -4.89 2.20 9.33
C LYS A 45 -5.34 3.50 8.66
N LEU A 46 -5.25 4.63 9.36
CA LEU A 46 -5.60 5.95 8.82
C LEU A 46 -4.74 6.29 7.60
N PHE A 47 -3.41 6.10 7.69
CA PHE A 47 -2.51 6.37 6.56
C PHE A 47 -2.84 5.52 5.33
N ILE A 48 -3.07 4.22 5.51
CA ILE A 48 -3.43 3.32 4.39
C ILE A 48 -4.81 3.66 3.81
N GLN A 49 -5.76 4.11 4.62
CA GLN A 49 -7.08 4.52 4.15
C GLN A 49 -7.01 5.81 3.32
N GLN A 50 -6.20 6.78 3.75
CA GLN A 50 -6.00 8.04 3.05
C GLN A 50 -5.17 7.87 1.77
N ASN A 51 -4.15 7.02 1.81
CA ASN A 51 -3.26 6.77 0.69
C ASN A 51 -2.85 5.29 0.58
N PRO A 52 -3.58 4.48 -0.20
CA PRO A 52 -3.27 3.06 -0.41
C PRO A 52 -1.90 2.80 -1.05
N SER A 53 -1.32 3.78 -1.76
CA SER A 53 0.01 3.62 -2.37
C SER A 53 1.12 3.42 -1.31
N LEU A 54 0.87 3.85 -0.07
CA LEU A 54 1.77 3.62 1.07
C LEU A 54 1.97 2.14 1.39
N LEU A 55 1.14 1.22 0.90
CA LEU A 55 1.38 -0.23 1.04
C LEU A 55 2.67 -0.67 0.35
N LEU A 56 3.10 0.04 -0.69
CA LEU A 56 4.19 -0.34 -1.58
C LEU A 56 5.42 0.58 -1.48
N VAL A 57 5.39 1.58 -0.60
CA VAL A 57 6.57 2.43 -0.37
C VAL A 57 7.71 1.62 0.22
N CYS A 58 8.94 2.02 -0.08
CA CYS A 58 10.14 1.36 0.41
C CYS A 58 10.93 2.34 1.28
N ASP A 59 11.49 1.86 2.39
CA ASP A 59 12.48 2.61 3.16
C ASP A 59 13.86 2.55 2.49
N GLU A 60 14.87 3.15 3.13
CA GLU A 60 16.26 3.19 2.64
C GLU A 60 16.88 1.79 2.42
N ASN A 61 16.39 0.78 3.14
CA ASN A 61 16.86 -0.60 3.01
C ASN A 61 15.98 -1.43 2.05
N ASN A 62 15.11 -0.76 1.29
CA ASN A 62 14.12 -1.37 0.40
C ASN A 62 13.09 -2.24 1.16
N ASN A 63 12.85 -1.95 2.44
CA ASN A 63 11.80 -2.60 3.20
C ASN A 63 10.45 -1.97 2.85
N LEU A 64 9.49 -2.81 2.49
CA LEU A 64 8.08 -2.44 2.50
C LEU A 64 7.54 -2.31 3.94
N PRO A 65 6.43 -1.59 4.18
CA PRO A 65 5.74 -1.56 5.47
C PRO A 65 5.56 -2.94 6.11
N VAL A 66 5.23 -3.95 5.31
CA VAL A 66 5.04 -5.33 5.77
C VAL A 66 6.33 -5.99 6.25
N HIS A 67 7.50 -5.64 5.71
CA HIS A 67 8.79 -6.11 6.23
C HIS A 67 8.99 -5.62 7.66
N ILE A 68 8.75 -4.34 7.91
CA ILE A 68 8.92 -3.73 9.23
C ILE A 68 7.92 -4.31 10.23
N ALA A 69 6.65 -4.47 9.83
CA ALA A 69 5.64 -5.10 10.70
C ALA A 69 6.02 -6.54 11.08
N CYS A 70 6.58 -7.31 10.14
CA CYS A 70 7.07 -8.67 10.40
C CYS A 70 8.29 -8.69 11.33
N LYS A 71 9.28 -7.83 11.06
CA LYS A 71 10.50 -7.68 11.87
C LYS A 71 10.17 -7.29 13.32
N CYS A 72 9.20 -6.39 13.52
CA CYS A 72 8.73 -5.97 14.83
C CYS A 72 7.75 -6.96 15.48
N SER A 73 7.35 -8.04 14.80
CA SER A 73 6.35 -9.00 15.28
C SER A 73 4.96 -8.38 15.59
N HIS A 74 4.59 -7.33 14.87
CA HIS A 74 3.30 -6.64 15.06
C HIS A 74 2.20 -7.34 14.25
N GLU A 75 1.72 -8.48 14.76
CA GLU A 75 0.79 -9.39 14.07
C GLU A 75 -0.43 -8.69 13.46
N LYS A 76 -1.09 -7.83 14.25
CA LYS A 76 -2.30 -7.10 13.81
C LYS A 76 -2.00 -6.18 12.62
N ILE A 77 -0.88 -5.47 12.66
CA ILE A 77 -0.46 -4.58 11.58
C ILE A 77 -0.05 -5.39 10.35
N ALA A 78 0.77 -6.43 10.52
CA ALA A 78 1.24 -7.26 9.42
C ALA A 78 0.07 -7.90 8.65
N LEU A 79 -0.89 -8.48 9.36
CA LEU A 79 -2.07 -9.10 8.75
C LEU A 79 -3.00 -8.07 8.09
N PHE A 80 -3.16 -6.89 8.70
CA PHE A 80 -3.91 -5.80 8.09
C PHE A 80 -3.27 -5.36 6.77
N LEU A 81 -1.95 -5.13 6.73
CA LEU A 81 -1.26 -4.73 5.51
C LEU A 81 -1.42 -5.78 4.41
N LEU A 82 -1.30 -7.06 4.73
CA LEU A 82 -1.50 -8.17 3.78
C LEU A 82 -2.93 -8.24 3.23
N ASP A 83 -3.93 -8.10 4.11
CA ASP A 83 -5.33 -8.03 3.70
C ASP A 83 -5.58 -6.86 2.74
N ARG A 84 -5.05 -5.67 3.06
CA ARG A 84 -5.16 -4.49 2.20
C ARG A 84 -4.45 -4.67 0.86
N ILE A 85 -3.28 -5.29 0.82
CA ILE A 85 -2.60 -5.65 -0.44
C ILE A 85 -3.47 -6.61 -1.24
N SER A 86 -3.98 -7.68 -0.63
CA SER A 86 -4.79 -8.69 -1.31
C SER A 86 -6.12 -8.16 -1.88
N THR A 87 -6.66 -7.08 -1.29
CA THR A 87 -7.94 -6.49 -1.69
C THR A 87 -7.79 -5.40 -2.74
N GLN A 88 -6.69 -4.64 -2.71
CA GLN A 88 -6.42 -3.57 -3.67
C GLN A 88 -5.71 -4.06 -4.94
N SER A 89 -5.09 -5.23 -4.88
CA SER A 89 -4.22 -5.75 -5.93
C SER A 89 -4.58 -7.18 -6.36
N SER A 90 -3.99 -7.64 -7.46
CA SER A 90 -4.12 -9.03 -7.88
C SER A 90 -3.44 -9.99 -6.89
N THR A 91 -3.92 -11.23 -6.81
CA THR A 91 -3.28 -12.29 -5.99
C THR A 91 -1.81 -12.52 -6.37
N GLN A 92 -1.45 -12.28 -7.63
CA GLN A 92 -0.08 -12.40 -8.11
C GLN A 92 0.84 -11.36 -7.46
N GLN A 93 0.36 -10.11 -7.35
CA GLN A 93 1.11 -9.03 -6.70
C GLN A 93 1.33 -9.30 -5.20
N LEU A 94 0.36 -9.93 -4.51
CA LEU A 94 0.54 -10.36 -3.12
C LEU A 94 1.69 -11.36 -2.98
N ILE A 95 1.76 -12.35 -3.87
CA ILE A 95 2.82 -13.37 -3.86
C ILE A 95 4.19 -12.71 -4.08
N GLU A 96 4.28 -11.79 -5.04
CA GLU A 96 5.50 -11.03 -5.32
C GLU A 96 5.94 -10.20 -4.11
N ILE A 97 5.02 -9.51 -3.42
CA ILE A 97 5.36 -8.70 -2.24
C ILE A 97 5.83 -9.57 -1.06
N ILE A 98 5.22 -10.74 -0.86
CA ILE A 98 5.63 -11.68 0.20
C ILE A 98 7.02 -12.27 -0.06
N GLN A 99 7.43 -12.38 -1.33
CA GLN A 99 8.73 -12.89 -1.72
C GLN A 99 9.77 -11.79 -1.96
N LYS A 100 9.34 -10.52 -2.09
CA LYS A 100 10.23 -9.40 -2.35
C LYS A 100 11.28 -9.31 -1.27
N GLU A 101 12.53 -9.35 -1.69
CA GLU A 101 13.69 -9.21 -0.83
C GLU A 101 14.06 -7.73 -0.66
N ASN A 102 14.41 -7.37 0.57
CA ASN A 102 15.06 -6.12 0.89
C ASN A 102 16.57 -6.17 0.53
N ASN A 103 17.33 -5.12 0.86
CA ASN A 103 18.77 -5.08 0.56
C ASN A 103 19.58 -6.15 1.33
N GLU A 104 19.04 -6.67 2.44
CA GLU A 104 19.62 -7.77 3.23
C GLU A 104 19.24 -9.17 2.72
N LYS A 105 18.58 -9.28 1.55
CA LYS A 105 18.07 -10.56 0.99
C LYS A 105 17.03 -11.24 1.88
N GLN A 106 16.29 -10.43 2.64
CA GLN A 106 15.21 -10.90 3.51
C GLN A 106 13.87 -10.49 2.94
N SER A 107 12.92 -11.42 2.92
CA SER A 107 11.53 -11.15 2.59
C SER A 107 10.70 -10.98 3.88
N PRO A 108 9.47 -10.44 3.82
CA PRO A 108 8.66 -10.25 5.02
C PRO A 108 8.46 -11.54 5.83
N ILE A 109 8.31 -12.67 5.14
CA ILE A 109 8.10 -13.97 5.78
C ILE A 109 9.36 -14.50 6.49
N THR A 110 10.57 -14.14 6.04
CA THR A 110 11.82 -14.55 6.71
C THR A 110 12.14 -13.67 7.91
N LEU A 111 11.67 -12.41 7.92
CA LEU A 111 11.74 -11.50 9.07
C LEU A 111 10.75 -11.85 10.19
N ALA A 112 9.64 -12.51 9.86
CA ALA A 112 8.59 -12.85 10.81
C ALA A 112 9.03 -13.94 11.81
N ASN A 113 8.62 -13.79 13.07
CA ASN A 113 8.76 -14.85 14.07
C ASN A 113 7.95 -16.11 13.67
N PRO A 114 8.21 -17.29 14.27
CA PRO A 114 7.56 -18.54 13.87
C PRO A 114 6.02 -18.51 13.89
N LYS A 115 5.42 -17.84 14.88
CA LYS A 115 3.97 -17.70 15.02
C LYS A 115 3.40 -16.87 13.87
N LEU A 116 3.93 -15.67 13.66
CA LEU A 116 3.50 -14.76 12.59
C LEU A 116 3.75 -15.38 11.22
N ARG A 117 4.85 -16.08 11.01
CA ARG A 117 5.14 -16.84 9.79
C ARG A 117 4.04 -17.87 9.49
N GLY A 118 3.57 -18.59 10.50
CA GLY A 118 2.44 -19.52 10.38
C GLY A 118 1.15 -18.80 9.96
N MET A 119 0.84 -17.67 10.60
CA MET A 119 -0.34 -16.85 10.28
C MET A 119 -0.31 -16.30 8.84
N ILE A 120 0.85 -15.81 8.39
CA ILE A 120 1.04 -15.29 7.02
C ILE A 120 0.82 -16.41 5.99
N LYS A 121 1.41 -17.60 6.21
CA LYS A 121 1.19 -18.75 5.32
C LYS A 121 -0.28 -19.13 5.24
N ALA A 122 -0.99 -19.17 6.36
CA ALA A 122 -2.42 -19.45 6.38
C ALA A 122 -3.23 -18.39 5.61
N SER A 123 -2.92 -17.11 5.79
CA SER A 123 -3.57 -16.00 5.07
C SER A 123 -3.40 -16.10 3.55
N ILE A 124 -2.21 -16.50 3.07
CA ILE A 124 -1.94 -16.72 1.65
C ILE A 124 -2.80 -17.87 1.11
N GLU A 125 -2.87 -19.00 1.82
CA GLU A 125 -3.68 -20.13 1.38
C GLU A 125 -5.18 -19.80 1.37
N ILE A 126 -5.67 -19.06 2.36
CA ILE A 126 -7.06 -18.56 2.38
C ILE A 126 -7.33 -17.68 1.14
N SER A 127 -6.38 -16.80 0.79
CA SER A 127 -6.52 -15.92 -0.37
C SER A 127 -6.58 -16.70 -1.69
N LYS A 128 -5.75 -17.74 -1.84
CA LYS A 128 -5.80 -18.66 -3.00
C LYS A 128 -7.14 -19.40 -3.07
N MET A 129 -7.60 -19.95 -1.95
CA MET A 129 -8.88 -20.66 -1.88
C MET A 129 -10.05 -19.75 -2.26
N LYS A 130 -10.06 -18.51 -1.77
CA LYS A 130 -11.07 -17.51 -2.13
C LYS A 130 -11.10 -17.26 -3.64
N LYS A 131 -9.94 -17.11 -4.28
CA LYS A 131 -9.85 -16.94 -5.74
C LYS A 131 -10.45 -18.14 -6.49
N LEU A 132 -10.06 -19.36 -6.13
CA LEU A 132 -10.57 -20.59 -6.76
C LEU A 132 -12.09 -20.75 -6.61
N LEU A 133 -12.65 -20.38 -5.45
CA LEU A 133 -14.09 -20.43 -5.23
C LEU A 133 -14.83 -19.41 -6.10
N MET A 134 -14.30 -18.19 -6.23
CA MET A 134 -14.88 -17.16 -7.10
C MET A 134 -14.84 -17.58 -8.58
N GLU A 135 -13.72 -18.15 -9.05
CA GLU A 135 -13.61 -18.68 -10.42
C GLU A 135 -14.65 -19.78 -10.68
N LYS A 136 -14.82 -20.71 -9.73
CA LYS A 136 -15.84 -21.77 -9.84
C LYS A 136 -17.27 -21.21 -9.86
N TYR A 137 -17.55 -20.16 -9.10
CA TYR A 137 -18.86 -19.52 -9.08
C TYR A 137 -19.18 -18.85 -10.43
N GLU A 138 -18.25 -18.06 -10.97
CA GLU A 138 -18.44 -17.38 -12.26
C GLU A 138 -18.60 -18.37 -13.42
N ASN A 139 -17.83 -19.46 -13.43
CA ASN A 139 -17.97 -20.51 -14.44
C ASN A 139 -19.36 -21.18 -14.40
N LYS A 140 -19.97 -21.33 -13.22
CA LYS A 140 -21.33 -21.86 -13.09
C LYS A 140 -22.41 -20.88 -13.54
N LYS A 141 -22.20 -19.58 -13.37
CA LYS A 141 -23.13 -18.53 -13.84
C LYS A 141 -23.22 -18.48 -15.35
N GLN A 142 -22.15 -18.81 -16.07
CA GLN A 142 -22.14 -18.89 -17.53
C GLN A 142 -22.83 -20.15 -18.09
N LEU A 143 -23.14 -21.15 -17.24
CA LEU A 143 -23.77 -22.42 -17.62
C LEU A 143 -25.31 -22.42 -17.50
N VAL A 144 -25.95 -21.31 -17.11
CA VAL A 144 -27.41 -21.13 -17.27
C VAL A 144 -27.66 -20.44 -18.61
N PRO A 145 -28.11 -21.16 -19.66
CA PRO A 145 -28.49 -20.53 -20.91
C PRO A 145 -29.73 -19.67 -20.62
N THR A 146 -29.66 -18.39 -20.97
CA THR A 146 -30.85 -17.56 -21.12
C THR A 146 -31.63 -18.08 -22.33
N THR A 147 -32.34 -19.19 -22.16
CA THR A 147 -33.39 -19.61 -23.09
C THR A 147 -34.66 -18.91 -22.66
N ILE A 148 -34.89 -17.70 -23.17
CA ILE A 148 -36.25 -17.16 -23.24
C ILE A 148 -36.41 -16.50 -24.62
N ASN A 149 -37.43 -17.01 -25.31
CA ASN A 149 -37.94 -16.70 -26.65
C ASN A 149 -38.03 -15.21 -27.00
#